data_AF-Q24C95-F1
#
_entry.id   AF-Q24C95-F1
#
_cell.length_a   1.000
_cell.length_b   1.000
_cell.length_c   1.000
_cell.angle_alpha   90.00
_cell.angle_beta   90.00
_cell.angle_gamma   90.00
#
_symmetry.space_group_name_H-M   'P 1'
#
loop_
_entity.id
_entity.type
_entity.pdbx_description
1 polymer ?
#
loop_
_entity_poly.entity_id
_entity_poly.type
_entity_poly.pdbx_seq_one_letter_code
_entity_poly.pdbx_strand_id
1 'polypeptide(L)' 'MSSSKEFCDKCDSIKETDPQYETAKKLMMQQGCFQENKNLTDCLNLFHKDWRSCKNETDLLTKCIQNSKKQ' A
#
# COMPACT_ATOMS: atom_id res chain seq x y z
N MET A 1 -20.95 -17.12 11.77
CA MET A 1 -19.74 -17.67 11.10
C MET A 1 -19.34 -16.70 10.01
N SER A 2 -18.16 -16.11 10.15
CA SER A 2 -17.58 -15.11 9.26
C SER A 2 -17.43 -15.64 7.82
N SER A 3 -17.83 -14.86 6.83
CA SER A 3 -17.48 -15.11 5.43
C SER A 3 -16.82 -13.87 4.85
N SER A 4 -15.49 -13.83 4.95
CA SER A 4 -14.60 -12.75 4.53
C SER A 4 -14.47 -12.60 3.01
N LYS A 5 -15.56 -12.79 2.25
CA LYS A 5 -15.54 -12.91 0.78
C LYS A 5 -16.21 -11.77 0.00
N GLU A 6 -16.81 -10.78 0.66
CA GLU A 6 -17.55 -9.69 0.00
C GLU A 6 -16.84 -8.31 0.03
N PHE A 7 -15.56 -8.25 0.39
CA PHE A 7 -14.91 -6.96 0.66
C PHE A 7 -14.19 -6.27 -0.51
N CYS A 8 -14.15 -6.82 -1.74
CA CYS A 8 -13.41 -6.15 -2.83
C CYS A 8 -13.94 -6.34 -4.27
N ASP A 9 -15.25 -6.38 -4.51
CA ASP A 9 -15.78 -6.16 -5.87
C ASP A 9 -15.84 -4.68 -6.27
N LYS A 10 -15.61 -3.76 -5.32
CA LYS A 10 -15.59 -2.30 -5.51
C LYS A 10 -14.37 -1.65 -4.88
N CYS A 11 -13.25 -2.36 -4.84
CA CYS A 11 -11.96 -1.75 -4.52
C CYS A 11 -11.41 -1.07 -5.78
N ASP A 12 -12.20 -0.14 -6.35
CA ASP A 12 -11.73 0.71 -7.44
C ASP A 12 -10.49 1.46 -6.94
N SER A 13 -9.42 1.44 -7.74
CA SER A 13 -8.22 2.17 -7.41
C SER A 13 -8.57 3.65 -7.30
N ILE A 14 -8.41 4.22 -6.10
CA ILE A 14 -8.64 5.65 -5.87
C ILE A 14 -7.67 6.41 -6.78
N LYS A 15 -8.23 7.13 -7.76
CA LYS A 15 -7.45 7.94 -8.72
C LYS A 15 -6.96 9.19 -8.02
N GLU A 16 -5.84 9.76 -8.47
CA GLU A 16 -5.30 11.01 -7.89
C GLU A 16 -6.28 12.19 -7.97
N THR A 17 -7.21 12.14 -8.92
CA THR A 17 -8.28 13.13 -9.10
C THR A 17 -9.41 12.99 -8.08
N ASP A 18 -9.47 11.88 -7.33
CA ASP A 18 -10.53 11.61 -6.37
C ASP A 18 -10.24 12.35 -5.05
N PRO A 19 -11.21 13.06 -4.45
CA PRO A 19 -11.02 13.72 -3.16
C PRO A 19 -10.64 12.75 -2.03
N GLN A 20 -10.95 11.46 -2.19
CA GLN A 20 -10.52 10.42 -1.24
C GLN A 20 -9.01 10.13 -1.33
N TYR A 21 -8.34 10.46 -2.44
CA TYR A 21 -6.91 10.25 -2.61
C TYR A 21 -6.10 11.05 -1.60
N GLU A 22 -6.41 12.34 -1.43
CA GLU A 22 -5.71 13.19 -0.46
C GLU A 22 -5.97 12.75 0.99
N THR A 23 -7.15 12.19 1.27
CA THR A 23 -7.47 11.63 2.59
C THR A 23 -6.69 10.33 2.85
N ALA A 24 -6.67 9.41 1.88
CA ALA A 24 -5.90 8.17 1.95
C ALA A 24 -4.40 8.43 2.03
N LYS A 25 -3.90 9.40 1.26
CA LYS A 25 -2.51 9.87 1.28
C LYS A 25 -2.14 10.46 2.64
N LYS A 26 -2.98 11.31 3.23
CA LYS A 26 -2.76 11.83 4.60
C LYS A 26 -2.73 10.72 5.64
N LEU A 27 -3.66 9.75 5.58
CA LEU A 27 -3.68 8.61 6.48
C LEU A 27 -2.43 7.73 6.33
N MET A 28 -1.98 7.48 5.10
CA MET A 28 -0.74 6.73 4.85
C MET A 28 0.52 7.50 5.27
N MET A 29 0.55 8.83 5.08
CA MET A 29 1.63 9.68 5.58
C MET A 29 1.69 9.66 7.12
N GLN A 30 0.55 9.60 7.80
CA GLN A 30 0.49 9.52 9.27
C GLN A 30 0.92 8.15 9.82
N GLN A 31 0.74 7.05 9.07
CA GLN A 31 1.13 5.70 9.52
C GLN A 31 2.64 5.40 9.40
N GLY A 32 3.44 6.34 8.91
CA GLY A 32 4.91 6.29 8.96
C GLY A 32 5.60 5.44 7.90
N CYS A 33 4.86 4.81 6.98
CA CYS A 33 5.42 3.90 5.95
C CYS A 33 5.10 4.32 4.51
N PHE A 34 4.75 5.59 4.31
CA PHE A 34 4.37 6.11 2.99
C PHE A 34 5.51 5.99 1.98
N GLN A 35 6.75 6.25 2.39
CA GLN A 35 7.91 6.20 1.49
C GLN A 35 8.19 4.79 0.99
N GLU A 36 8.13 3.79 1.88
CA GLU A 36 8.32 2.38 1.53
C GLU A 36 7.19 1.88 0.64
N ASN A 37 5.94 2.30 0.91
CA ASN A 37 4.79 1.95 0.09
C ASN A 37 4.88 2.56 -1.31
N LYS A 38 5.34 3.81 -1.41
CA LYS A 38 5.60 4.48 -2.69
C LYS A 38 6.70 3.75 -3.46
N ASN A 39 7.82 3.42 -2.82
CA ASN A 39 8.92 2.70 -3.46
C ASN A 39 8.47 1.33 -4.02
N LEU A 40 7.65 0.60 -3.26
CA LEU A 40 7.06 -0.66 -3.73
C LEU A 40 6.13 -0.42 -4.93
N THR A 41 5.29 0.61 -4.87
CA THR A 41 4.37 0.97 -5.96
C THR A 41 5.13 1.30 -7.24
N ASP A 42 6.19 2.11 -7.14
CA ASP A 42 7.03 2.51 -8.26
C ASP A 42 7.76 1.29 -8.87
N CYS A 43 8.30 0.40 -8.02
CA CYS A 43 8.90 -0.84 -8.47
C CYS A 43 7.90 -1.74 -9.20
N LEU A 44 6.71 -1.94 -8.62
CA LEU A 44 5.66 -2.74 -9.26
C LEU A 44 5.21 -2.12 -10.58
N ASN A 45 5.19 -0.80 -10.71
CA ASN A 45 4.90 -0.16 -12.00
C ASN A 45 5.99 -0.43 -13.04
N LEU A 46 7.26 -0.45 -12.63
CA LEU A 46 8.39 -0.71 -13.52
C LEU A 46 8.46 -2.16 -13.99
N PHE A 47 8.13 -3.12 -13.12
CA PHE A 47 8.18 -4.56 -13.43
C PHE A 47 6.80 -5.16 -13.73
N HIS A 48 5.84 -4.39 -14.25
CA HIS A 48 4.52 -4.88 -14.66
C HIS A 48 3.78 -5.68 -13.58
N LYS A 49 3.86 -5.21 -12.33
CA LYS A 49 3.29 -5.79 -11.11
C LYS A 49 3.93 -7.11 -10.68
N ASP A 50 5.13 -7.44 -11.18
CA ASP A 50 5.91 -8.57 -10.66
C ASP A 50 6.52 -8.25 -9.29
N TRP A 51 5.85 -8.72 -8.24
CA TRP A 51 6.32 -8.55 -6.87
C TRP A 51 7.64 -9.27 -6.58
N ARG A 52 8.01 -10.31 -7.35
CA ARG A 52 9.28 -11.04 -7.13
C ARG A 52 10.47 -10.17 -7.47
N SER A 53 10.34 -9.36 -8.51
CA SER A 53 11.32 -8.34 -8.89
C SER A 53 11.40 -7.18 -7.88
N CYS A 54 10.35 -6.98 -7.08
CA CYS A 54 10.23 -5.94 -6.05
C CYS A 54 10.31 -6.47 -4.61
N LYS A 55 11.00 -7.60 -4.42
CA LYS A 55 11.08 -8.27 -3.11
C LYS A 55 11.69 -7.36 -2.04
N ASN A 56 12.71 -6.59 -2.39
CA ASN A 56 13.40 -5.70 -1.46
C ASN A 56 12.46 -4.61 -0.92
N GLU A 57 11.70 -3.97 -1.80
CA GLU A 57 10.74 -2.91 -1.47
C GLU A 57 9.57 -3.49 -0.65
N THR A 58 9.17 -4.72 -0.95
CA THR A 58 8.18 -5.48 -0.18
C THR A 58 8.66 -5.75 1.25
N ASP A 59 9.91 -6.18 1.42
CA ASP A 59 10.52 -6.44 2.72
C ASP A 59 10.67 -5.15 3.55
N LEU A 60 11.05 -4.05 2.90
CA LEU A 60 11.17 -2.73 3.53
C LEU A 60 9.82 -2.22 4.05
N LEU A 61 8.78 -2.30 3.22
CA LEU A 61 7.43 -1.93 3.63
C LEU A 61 6.93 -2.79 4.80
N THR A 62 7.19 -4.11 4.73
CA THR A 62 6.81 -5.04 5.80
C THR A 62 7.49 -4.69 7.12
N LYS A 63 8.80 -4.42 7.09
CA LYS A 63 9.55 -4.00 8.28
C LYS A 63 9.03 -2.68 8.85
N CYS A 64 8.74 -1.72 7.98
CA CYS A 64 8.17 -0.44 8.42
C CYS A 64 6.83 -0.67 9.13
N ILE A 65 5.90 -1.41 8.54
CA ILE A 65 4.59 -1.69 9.14
C ILE A 65 4.74 -2.43 10.48
N GLN A 66 5.65 -3.40 10.56
CA GLN A 66 5.92 -4.12 11.82
C GLN A 66 6.47 -3.21 12.91
N ASN A 67 7.31 -2.24 12.55
CA ASN A 67 7.86 -1.28 13.50
C ASN A 67 6.83 -0.23 13.92
N SER A 68 5.99 0.25 13.00
CA SER A 68 4.91 1.20 13.31
C SER A 68 3.83 0.59 14.22
N LYS A 69 3.63 -0.73 14.21
CA LYS A 69 2.70 -1.43 15.12
C LYS A 69 3.22 -1.65 16.54
N LYS A 70 4.51 -1.38 16.79
CA LYS A 70 5.15 -1.55 18.11
C LYS A 70 5.19 -0.25 18.93
N GLN A 71 4.76 0.88 18.37
CA GLN A 71 4.52 2.13 19.08
C GLN A 71 3.04 2.24 19.49
#